data_AF-A0A023G1B0-F1
#
_entry.id   AF-A0A023G1B0-F1
#
_cell.length_a   1.000
_cell.length_b   1.000
_cell.length_c   1.000
_cell.angle_alpha   90.00
_cell.angle_beta   90.00
_cell.angle_gamma   90.00
#
_symmetry.space_group_name_H-M   'P 1'
#
loop_
_entity.id
_entity.type
_entity.pdbx_description
1 polymer ?
#
loop_
_entity_poly.entity_id
_entity_poly.type
_entity_poly.pdbx_seq_one_letter_code
_entity_poly.pdbx_strand_id
1 'polypeptide(L)'
;MHHLFFSVVAIMQVRGILQRFFGQNIILSFSDFGKKPPIFDDAVQVANAILGCDYEFDKGILLYNRFKSVVSYATSDLPVFSLETVSGSEKISLYDSLDADVLQCYQEYSLASLIYYAMKENSCSEQSSRMTAMDSATKNAGEMMTADVDLQQDQAG
;
A
#
# COMPACT_ATOMS: atom_id res chain seq x y z
N MET A 1 20.34 20.74 -12.56
CA MET A 1 19.03 20.43 -11.97
C MET A 1 18.92 18.92 -11.91
N HIS A 2 19.12 18.33 -10.73
CA HIS A 2 18.95 16.88 -10.53
C HIS A 2 17.46 16.56 -10.64
N HIS A 3 17.04 16.00 -11.77
CA HIS A 3 15.76 15.29 -11.83
C HIS A 3 15.90 14.07 -10.92
N LEU A 4 15.35 14.13 -9.70
CA LEU A 4 15.07 12.93 -8.92
C LEU A 4 14.00 12.15 -9.68
N PHE A 5 14.44 11.24 -10.55
CA PHE A 5 13.57 10.23 -11.15
C PHE A 5 13.17 9.25 -10.04
N PHE A 6 12.13 9.60 -9.28
CA PHE A 6 11.47 8.65 -8.41
C PHE A 6 10.72 7.68 -9.30
N SER A 7 11.15 6.43 -9.31
CA SER A 7 10.40 5.34 -9.93
C SER A 7 9.41 4.78 -8.92
N VAL A 8 8.22 4.46 -9.41
CA VAL A 8 7.08 4.09 -8.58
C VAL A 8 6.60 2.69 -8.96
N VAL A 9 6.46 1.84 -7.95
CA VAL A 9 5.72 0.58 -8.06
C VAL A 9 4.31 0.81 -7.51
N ALA A 10 3.30 0.67 -8.36
CA ALA A 10 1.91 0.99 -8.02
C ALA A 10 1.09 -0.29 -7.77
N ILE A 11 0.71 -0.52 -6.52
CA ILE A 11 -0.10 -1.67 -6.13
C ILE A 11 -1.56 -1.22 -5.95
N MET A 12 -2.52 -1.96 -6.51
CA MET A 12 -3.98 -1.76 -6.41
C MET A 12 -4.50 -0.49 -7.13
N GLN A 13 -5.58 0.11 -6.61
CA GLN A 13 -6.32 1.22 -7.24
C GLN A 13 -5.52 2.52 -7.36
N VAL A 14 -4.37 2.63 -6.69
CA VAL A 14 -3.58 3.87 -6.68
C VAL A 14 -3.03 4.23 -8.07
N ARG A 15 -2.87 3.22 -8.96
CA ARG A 15 -2.42 3.40 -10.34
C ARG A 15 -3.24 4.45 -11.08
N GLY A 16 -4.57 4.45 -10.94
CA GLY A 16 -5.43 5.38 -11.68
C GLY A 16 -5.15 6.85 -11.33
N ILE A 17 -4.80 7.12 -10.07
CA ILE A 17 -4.44 8.46 -9.58
C ILE A 17 -3.02 8.81 -10.03
N LEU A 18 -2.06 7.92 -9.81
CA LEU A 18 -0.65 8.13 -10.16
C LEU A 18 -0.41 8.24 -11.66
N GLN A 19 -1.17 7.52 -12.49
CA GLN A 19 -1.03 7.54 -13.95
C GLN A 19 -1.25 8.94 -14.53
N ARG A 20 -2.08 9.77 -13.89
CA ARG A 20 -2.36 11.15 -14.34
C ARG A 20 -1.17 12.09 -14.13
N PHE A 21 -0.40 11.90 -13.07
CA PHE A 21 0.67 12.83 -12.67
C PHE A 21 2.07 12.27 -12.92
N PHE A 22 2.25 10.96 -12.80
CA PHE A 22 3.53 10.25 -12.78
C PHE A 22 3.53 9.02 -13.70
N GLY A 23 2.72 9.02 -14.76
CA GLY A 23 2.54 7.85 -15.63
C GLY A 23 3.85 7.31 -16.23
N GLN A 24 4.82 8.18 -16.52
CA GLN A 24 6.14 7.79 -17.05
C GLN A 24 7.06 7.14 -16.01
N ASN A 25 6.75 7.29 -14.72
CA ASN A 25 7.56 6.80 -13.61
C ASN A 25 7.06 5.45 -13.06
N ILE A 26 5.95 4.92 -13.59
CA ILE A 26 5.39 3.64 -13.14
C ILE A 26 6.11 2.51 -13.88
N ILE A 27 6.90 1.71 -13.14
CA ILE A 27 7.62 0.57 -13.70
C ILE A 27 6.75 -0.69 -13.68
N LEU A 28 6.12 -0.94 -12.53
CA LEU A 28 5.31 -2.13 -12.29
C LEU A 28 3.96 -1.74 -11.71
N SER A 29 2.92 -2.49 -12.08
CA SER A 29 1.62 -2.36 -11.45
C SER A 29 0.89 -3.68 -11.31
N PHE A 30 0.21 -3.82 -10.17
CA PHE A 30 -0.58 -5.00 -9.83
C PHE A 30 -2.01 -4.60 -9.51
N SER A 31 -2.99 -5.26 -10.12
CA SER A 31 -4.41 -4.89 -10.01
C SER A 31 -5.30 -5.92 -9.31
N ASP A 32 -4.82 -7.14 -9.06
CA ASP A 32 -5.68 -8.23 -8.56
C ASP A 32 -5.75 -8.37 -7.03
N PHE A 33 -5.08 -7.50 -6.29
CA PHE A 33 -5.11 -7.49 -4.83
C PHE A 33 -6.31 -6.68 -4.30
N GLY A 34 -6.99 -7.17 -3.26
CA GLY A 34 -8.10 -6.47 -2.58
C GLY A 34 -9.48 -7.13 -2.69
N LYS A 35 -9.66 -8.10 -3.60
CA LYS A 35 -10.91 -8.91 -3.66
C LYS A 35 -10.99 -9.96 -2.56
N LYS A 36 -9.85 -10.54 -2.20
CA LYS A 36 -9.68 -11.52 -1.13
C LYS A 36 -8.72 -10.95 -0.08
N PRO A 37 -8.80 -11.42 1.18
CA PRO A 37 -7.81 -11.10 2.18
C PRO A 37 -6.40 -11.45 1.68
N PRO A 38 -5.41 -10.54 1.77
CA PRO A 38 -4.08 -10.80 1.25
C PRO A 38 -3.41 -11.95 2.01
N ILE A 39 -2.78 -12.86 1.27
CA ILE A 39 -1.97 -13.96 1.80
C ILE A 39 -0.48 -13.67 1.59
N PHE A 40 0.39 -14.40 2.29
CA PHE A 40 1.84 -14.17 2.16
C PHE A 40 2.35 -14.45 0.74
N ASP A 41 1.75 -15.43 0.05
CA ASP A 41 2.06 -15.75 -1.34
C ASP A 41 1.87 -14.55 -2.29
N ASP A 42 0.83 -13.73 -2.07
CA ASP A 42 0.61 -12.50 -2.83
C ASP A 42 1.78 -11.52 -2.68
N ALA A 43 2.29 -11.38 -1.46
CA ALA A 43 3.42 -10.50 -1.16
C ALA A 43 4.72 -11.04 -1.76
N VAL A 44 4.91 -12.37 -1.77
CA VAL A 44 6.06 -13.02 -2.43
C VAL A 44 6.02 -12.79 -3.94
N GLN A 45 4.86 -12.90 -4.58
CA GLN A 45 4.72 -12.61 -6.01
C GLN A 45 5.11 -11.16 -6.34
N VAL A 46 4.68 -10.20 -5.51
CA VAL A 46 5.08 -8.79 -5.68
C VAL A 46 6.56 -8.59 -5.42
N ALA A 47 7.11 -9.17 -4.36
CA ALA A 47 8.53 -9.08 -4.03
C ALA A 47 9.41 -9.64 -5.16
N ASN A 48 9.07 -10.82 -5.68
CA ASN A 48 9.79 -11.44 -6.79
C ASN A 48 9.69 -10.62 -8.08
N ALA A 49 8.54 -10.00 -8.35
CA ALA A 49 8.40 -9.11 -9.50
C ALA A 49 9.21 -7.81 -9.35
N ILE A 50 9.35 -7.29 -8.13
CA ILE A 50 10.23 -6.14 -7.84
C ILE A 50 11.70 -6.55 -7.98
N LEU A 51 12.10 -7.71 -7.44
CA LEU A 51 13.48 -8.20 -7.53
C LEU A 51 13.88 -8.63 -8.95
N GLY A 52 12.91 -9.11 -9.74
CA GLY A 52 13.12 -9.56 -11.11
C GLY A 52 13.01 -8.45 -12.16
N CYS A 53 12.78 -7.20 -11.76
CA CYS A 53 12.83 -6.08 -12.71
C CYS A 53 14.26 -5.57 -12.85
N ASP A 54 14.67 -5.19 -14.06
CA ASP A 54 16.00 -4.62 -14.35
C ASP A 54 16.18 -3.19 -13.80
N TYR A 55 15.47 -2.84 -12.73
CA TYR A 55 15.54 -1.54 -12.11
C TYR A 55 16.34 -1.60 -10.80
N GLU A 56 17.54 -1.06 -10.84
CA GLU A 56 18.37 -0.90 -9.65
C GLU A 56 17.93 0.31 -8.83
N PHE A 57 17.80 0.10 -7.52
CA PHE A 57 17.53 1.15 -6.55
C PHE A 57 18.39 0.92 -5.31
N ASP A 58 18.88 1.98 -4.68
CA ASP A 58 19.60 1.90 -3.40
C ASP A 58 18.63 1.98 -2.21
N LYS A 59 17.66 2.88 -2.33
CA LYS A 59 16.68 3.20 -1.31
C LYS A 59 15.29 3.34 -1.92
N GLY A 60 14.36 2.54 -1.43
CA GLY A 60 12.94 2.61 -1.70
C GLY A 60 12.15 3.09 -0.50
N ILE A 61 10.93 3.58 -0.77
CA ILE A 61 9.96 3.92 0.26
C ILE A 61 8.66 3.18 -0.07
N LEU A 62 8.22 2.33 0.84
CA LEU A 62 6.94 1.64 0.78
C LEU A 62 5.88 2.49 1.49
N LEU A 63 4.95 3.04 0.72
CA LEU A 63 3.82 3.81 1.24
C LEU A 63 2.61 2.91 1.45
N TYR A 64 1.98 3.02 2.62
CA TYR A 64 0.80 2.25 2.97
C TYR A 64 -0.10 3.03 3.92
N ASN A 65 -1.36 2.62 4.00
CA ASN A 65 -2.28 3.16 5.00
C ASN A 65 -2.18 2.32 6.25
N ARG A 66 -1.72 2.94 7.33
CA ARG A 66 -1.70 2.34 8.66
C ARG A 66 -3.05 2.54 9.34
N PHE A 67 -3.63 1.45 9.81
CA PHE A 67 -4.87 1.48 10.56
C PHE A 67 -4.64 2.13 11.92
N LYS A 68 -5.47 3.13 12.27
CA LYS A 68 -5.47 3.74 13.61
C LYS A 68 -6.73 3.36 14.38
N SER A 69 -7.88 3.51 13.76
CA SER A 69 -9.18 3.17 14.33
C SER A 69 -10.20 2.95 13.22
N VAL A 70 -11.42 2.55 13.59
CA VAL A 70 -12.48 2.26 12.62
C VAL A 70 -12.79 3.45 11.70
N VAL A 71 -12.63 4.66 12.24
CA VAL A 71 -12.94 5.93 11.54
C VAL A 71 -11.70 6.64 10.99
N SER A 72 -10.49 6.14 11.28
CA SER A 72 -9.25 6.86 10.94
C SER A 72 -8.11 5.93 10.56
N TYR A 73 -7.41 6.30 9.50
CA TYR A 73 -6.16 5.72 9.07
C TYR A 73 -5.15 6.84 8.78
N ALA A 74 -3.86 6.52 8.77
CA ALA A 74 -2.82 7.48 8.41
C ALA A 74 -1.87 6.86 7.40
N THR A 75 -1.52 7.63 6.37
CA THR A 75 -0.45 7.23 5.45
C THR A 75 0.88 7.21 6.20
N SER A 76 1.56 6.07 6.14
CA SER A 76 2.87 5.84 6.74
C SER A 76 3.82 5.32 5.68
N ASP A 77 5.10 5.56 5.89
CA ASP A 77 6.18 5.08 5.05
C ASP A 77 7.01 4.02 5.77
N LEU A 78 7.54 3.06 5.01
CA LEU A 78 8.54 2.09 5.44
C LEU A 78 9.75 2.17 4.51
N PRO A 79 10.96 2.33 5.05
CA PRO A 79 12.16 2.31 4.22
C PRO A 79 12.43 0.88 3.74
N VAL A 80 12.81 0.78 2.46
CA VAL A 80 13.29 -0.45 1.83
C VAL A 80 14.69 -0.18 1.31
N PHE A 81 15.63 -1.09 1.55
CA PHE A 81 17.03 -0.92 1.16
C PHE A 81 17.45 -2.03 0.20
N SER A 82 18.38 -1.69 -0.69
CA SER A 82 19.04 -2.63 -1.61
C SER A 82 20.06 -3.51 -0.92
N LEU A 83 20.47 -4.60 -1.58
CA LEU A 83 21.44 -5.54 -1.02
C LEU A 83 22.75 -4.83 -0.77
N GLU A 84 23.17 -4.03 -1.75
CA GLU A 84 24.38 -3.22 -1.72
C GLU A 84 24.36 -2.19 -0.58
N THR A 85 23.21 -1.56 -0.34
CA THR A 85 23.07 -0.60 0.76
C THR A 85 23.15 -1.28 2.13
N VAL A 86 22.59 -2.48 2.26
CA VAL A 86 22.64 -3.24 3.51
C VAL A 86 24.05 -3.80 3.76
N SER A 87 24.71 -4.34 2.73
CA SER A 87 26.06 -4.88 2.82
C SER A 87 27.13 -3.80 3.01
N GLY A 88 26.89 -2.57 2.54
CA GLY A 88 27.76 -1.42 2.77
C GLY A 88 27.61 -0.78 4.16
N SER A 89 26.73 -1.28 5.03
CA SER A 89 26.49 -0.68 6.34
C SER A 89 27.65 -0.94 7.32
N GLU A 90 28.17 0.09 7.98
CA GLU A 90 29.25 -0.04 8.99
C GLU A 90 28.91 -1.01 10.13
N LYS A 91 27.62 -1.22 10.41
CA LYS A 91 27.14 -2.12 11.47
C LYS A 91 27.05 -3.57 11.03
N ILE A 92 27.15 -3.86 9.73
CA ILE A 92 27.13 -5.23 9.21
C ILE A 92 28.38 -6.00 9.68
N SER A 93 29.51 -5.29 9.83
CA SER A 93 30.81 -5.82 10.27
C SER A 93 30.83 -6.30 11.73
N LEU A 94 29.79 -6.01 12.51
CA LEU A 94 29.61 -6.54 13.88
C LEU A 94 29.11 -7.99 13.89
N TYR A 95 28.65 -8.50 12.75
CA TYR A 95 28.15 -9.86 12.59
C TYR A 95 29.24 -10.74 11.98
N ASP A 96 29.68 -11.74 12.74
CA ASP A 96 30.86 -12.57 12.45
C ASP A 96 30.61 -13.69 11.39
N SER A 97 29.40 -13.78 10.83
CA SER A 97 28.98 -14.93 10.01
C SER A 97 27.89 -14.58 8.98
N LEU A 98 28.06 -13.48 8.26
CA LEU A 98 27.15 -13.12 7.17
C LEU A 98 27.74 -13.61 5.84
N ASP A 99 27.34 -14.82 5.43
CA ASP A 99 27.54 -15.26 4.06
C ASP A 99 26.69 -14.42 3.11
N ALA A 100 27.21 -14.17 1.89
CA ALA A 100 26.51 -13.38 0.88
C ALA A 100 25.11 -13.96 0.56
N ASP A 101 25.01 -15.29 0.49
CA ASP A 101 23.75 -16.00 0.24
C ASP A 101 22.74 -15.79 1.38
N VAL A 102 23.21 -15.79 2.63
CA VAL A 102 22.36 -15.57 3.81
C VAL A 102 21.81 -14.14 3.81
N LEU A 103 22.65 -13.17 3.47
CA LEU A 103 22.24 -11.77 3.39
C LEU A 103 21.21 -11.55 2.27
N GLN A 104 21.41 -12.20 1.12
CA GLN A 104 20.45 -12.18 0.03
C GLN A 104 19.11 -12.78 0.45
N CYS A 105 19.09 -14.01 0.98
CA CYS A 105 17.85 -14.65 1.46
C CYS A 105 17.15 -13.81 2.53
N TYR A 106 17.91 -13.22 3.46
CA TYR A 106 17.37 -12.34 4.49
C TYR A 106 16.68 -11.12 3.88
N GLN A 107 17.29 -10.48 2.89
CA GLN A 107 16.73 -9.29 2.28
C GLN A 107 15.49 -9.60 1.44
N GLU A 108 15.52 -10.67 0.63
CA GLU A 108 14.37 -11.12 -0.15
C GLU A 108 13.17 -11.42 0.77
N TYR A 109 13.43 -12.13 1.87
CA TYR A 109 12.42 -12.42 2.88
C TYR A 109 11.93 -11.17 3.61
N SER A 110 12.84 -10.25 3.96
CA SER A 110 12.50 -8.98 4.60
C SER A 110 11.62 -8.12 3.70
N LEU A 111 11.92 -8.05 2.40
CA LEU A 111 11.12 -7.32 1.42
C LEU A 111 9.69 -7.90 1.34
N ALA A 112 9.57 -9.21 1.18
CA ALA A 112 8.26 -9.88 1.15
C ALA A 112 7.48 -9.66 2.45
N SER A 113 8.15 -9.70 3.60
CA SER A 113 7.54 -9.48 4.92
C SER A 113 7.01 -8.05 5.08
N LEU A 114 7.78 -7.04 4.64
CA LEU A 114 7.36 -5.62 4.68
C LEU A 114 6.16 -5.36 3.76
N ILE A 115 6.18 -5.93 2.55
CA ILE A 115 5.06 -5.85 1.61
C ILE A 115 3.82 -6.51 2.21
N TYR A 116 3.96 -7.68 2.81
CA TYR A 116 2.85 -8.39 3.44
C TYR A 116 2.23 -7.59 4.60
N TYR A 117 3.08 -6.99 5.46
CA TYR A 117 2.65 -6.11 6.53
C TYR A 117 1.86 -4.91 5.99
N ALA A 118 2.38 -4.22 4.98
CA ALA A 118 1.72 -3.10 4.33
C ALA A 118 0.38 -3.50 3.68
N MET A 119 0.31 -4.65 3.02
CA MET A 119 -0.92 -5.18 2.43
C MET A 119 -2.00 -5.44 3.47
N LYS A 120 -1.65 -5.98 4.64
CA LYS A 120 -2.59 -6.24 5.74
C LYS A 120 -3.15 -4.96 6.34
N GLU A 121 -2.29 -4.01 6.67
CA GLU A 121 -2.66 -2.68 7.19
C GLU A 121 -3.58 -1.93 6.22
N ASN A 122 -3.23 -1.95 4.93
CA ASN A 122 -4.00 -1.28 3.90
C ASN A 122 -5.37 -1.95 3.68
N SER A 123 -5.42 -3.29 3.66
CA SER A 123 -6.67 -4.04 3.51
C SER A 123 -7.62 -3.76 4.68
N CYS A 124 -7.13 -3.72 5.91
CA CYS A 124 -7.93 -3.36 7.08
C CYS A 124 -8.45 -1.91 7.00
N SER A 125 -7.57 -0.97 6.67
CA SER A 125 -7.92 0.45 6.52
C SER A 125 -8.98 0.68 5.42
N GLU A 126 -8.86 -0.01 4.29
CA GLU A 126 -9.84 0.06 3.19
C GLU A 126 -11.21 -0.47 3.63
N GLN A 127 -11.26 -1.63 4.27
CA GLN A 127 -12.52 -2.21 4.75
C GLN A 127 -13.21 -1.30 5.76
N SER A 128 -12.44 -0.73 6.68
CA SER A 128 -12.96 0.18 7.70
C SER A 128 -13.51 1.49 7.10
N SER A 129 -12.80 2.05 6.12
CA SER A 129 -13.26 3.24 5.39
C SER A 129 -14.53 2.94 4.60
N ARG A 130 -14.61 1.77 3.95
CA ARG A 130 -15.79 1.32 3.20
C ARG A 130 -17.00 1.17 4.12
N MET A 131 -16.84 0.56 5.29
CA MET A 131 -17.91 0.41 6.28
C MET A 131 -18.45 1.78 6.72
N THR A 132 -17.55 2.69 7.11
CA THR A 132 -17.91 4.04 7.56
C THR A 132 -18.61 4.86 6.47
N ALA A 133 -18.16 4.74 5.22
CA ALA A 133 -18.77 5.42 4.08
C ALA A 133 -20.19 4.90 3.79
N MET A 134 -20.40 3.57 3.91
CA MET A 134 -21.72 2.95 3.71
C MET A 134 -22.70 3.32 4.83
N ASP A 135 -22.24 3.35 6.08
CA ASP A 135 -23.07 3.77 7.22
C ASP A 135 -23.51 5.23 7.05
N SER A 136 -22.59 6.10 6.63
CA SER A 136 -22.89 7.50 6.35
C SER A 136 -23.88 7.67 5.20
N ALA A 137 -23.72 6.90 4.12
CA ALA A 137 -24.64 6.91 2.99
C ALA A 137 -26.05 6.41 3.38
N THR A 138 -26.13 5.36 4.20
CA THR A 138 -27.40 4.81 4.70
C THR A 138 -28.15 5.83 5.56
N LYS A 139 -27.43 6.51 6.45
CA LYS A 139 -28.00 7.59 7.27
C LYS A 139 -28.54 8.74 6.41
N ASN A 140 -27.74 9.22 5.46
CA ASN A 140 -28.14 10.32 4.57
C ASN A 140 -29.37 9.95 3.71
N ALA A 141 -29.44 8.70 3.24
CA ALA A 141 -30.61 8.21 2.51
C ALA A 141 -31.87 8.18 3.40
N GLY A 142 -31.73 7.74 4.65
CA GLY A 142 -32.84 7.77 5.62
C GLY A 142 -33.34 9.18 5.92
N GLU A 143 -32.43 10.16 6.07
CA GLU A 143 -32.78 11.57 6.27
C GLU A 143 -33.52 12.14 5.05
N MET A 144 -33.06 11.84 3.83
CA MET A 144 -33.73 12.26 2.59
C MET A 144 -35.13 11.64 2.46
N MET A 145 -35.28 10.33 2.74
CA MET A 145 -36.58 9.65 2.70
C MET A 145 -37.57 10.24 3.72
N THR A 146 -37.11 10.54 4.93
CA THR A 146 -37.97 11.12 5.98
C THR A 146 -38.41 12.53 5.57
N ALA A 147 -37.48 13.37 5.10
CA ALA A 147 -37.79 14.71 4.64
C ALA A 147 -38.74 14.74 3.43
N ASP A 148 -38.59 13.82 2.47
CA ASP A 148 -39.50 13.69 1.31
C ASP A 148 -40.92 13.30 1.74
N VAL A 149 -41.07 12.40 2.71
CA VAL A 149 -42.38 11.98 3.23
C VAL A 149 -43.05 13.12 4.01
N ASP A 150 -42.29 13.87 4.81
CA ASP A 150 -42.82 15.00 5.59
C ASP A 150 -43.30 16.14 4.68
N LEU A 151 -42.56 16.47 3.62
CA LEU A 151 -42.95 17.48 2.62
C LEU A 151 -44.22 17.09 1.84
N GLN A 152 -44.39 15.80 1.52
CA GLN A 152 -45.59 15.33 0.83
C GLN A 152 -46.85 15.40 1.73
N GLN A 153 -46.70 15.21 3.04
CA GLN A 153 -47.81 15.33 3.99
C GLN A 153 -48.23 16.79 4.20
N ASP A 154 -47.28 17.72 4.26
CA ASP A 154 -47.56 19.16 4.42
C ASP A 154 -48.24 19.77 3.19
N GLN A 155 -47.99 19.23 1.98
CA GLN A 155 -48.66 19.65 0.75
C GLN A 155 -50.05 19.05 0.53
N ALA A 156 -50.42 18.01 1.30
CA ALA A 156 -51.68 17.28 1.15
C ALA A 156 -52.77 17.69 2.17
N GLY A 157 -52.43 18.57 3.13
CA GLY A 157 -53.36 19.19 4.09
C GLY A 157 -53.77 20.60 3.69
#